data_AF-A0A6P3XZL3-F1
#
_entry.id   AF-A0A6P3XZL3-F1
#
_cell.length_a   1.000
_cell.length_b   1.000
_cell.length_c   1.000
_cell.angle_alpha   90.00
_cell.angle_beta   90.00
_cell.angle_gamma   90.00
#
_symmetry.space_group_name_H-M   'P 1'
#
loop_
_entity.id
_entity.type
_entity.pdbx_description
1 polymer ?
#
loop_
_entity_poly.entity_id
_entity_poly.type
_entity_poly.pdbx_seq_one_letter_code
_entity_poly.pdbx_strand_id
1 'polypeptide(L)'
;MSQHWHGHWTEDTFTAKRLRNWEVPKWYPSWPDRHCGTTKLIANDNGHILDSAKKAKCSPWGTYKNTWDLPKRITKGIAEELSAPCQYRKEAWELHRKKQENLCKKMEQAKKKTKTRKEIEPPTDTVRRKQTDEIQESREAQKPDSEQEPEQKADPCESTEKNED
;
A
#
# COMPACT_ATOMS: atom_id res chain seq x y z
N MET A 1 5.21 -7.42 -7.14
CA MET A 1 4.15 -8.45 -7.26
C MET A 1 2.81 -7.75 -7.44
N SER A 2 2.03 -8.12 -8.45
CA SER A 2 0.68 -7.59 -8.70
C SER A 2 -0.41 -8.36 -7.93
N GLN A 3 -1.54 -7.70 -7.68
CA GLN A 3 -2.75 -8.27 -7.10
C GLN A 3 -3.86 -8.30 -8.15
N HIS A 4 -4.72 -9.32 -8.10
CA HIS A 4 -5.97 -9.39 -8.87
C HIS A 4 -7.11 -8.91 -7.98
N TRP A 5 -7.97 -8.05 -8.52
CA TRP A 5 -9.18 -7.56 -7.85
C TRP A 5 -10.41 -8.02 -8.61
N HIS A 6 -11.46 -8.35 -7.87
CA HIS A 6 -12.67 -8.93 -8.42
C HIS A 6 -13.50 -7.90 -9.20
N GLY A 7 -13.59 -8.09 -10.51
CA GLY A 7 -14.31 -7.27 -11.48
C GLY A 7 -15.83 -7.51 -11.56
N HIS A 8 -16.44 -8.10 -10.53
CA HIS A 8 -17.88 -8.40 -10.37
C HIS A 8 -18.55 -9.09 -11.57
N TRP A 9 -18.77 -8.39 -12.68
CA TRP A 9 -19.38 -8.89 -13.91
C TRP A 9 -18.36 -9.48 -14.90
N THR A 10 -17.08 -9.12 -14.82
CA THR A 10 -16.05 -9.64 -15.74
C THR A 10 -15.28 -10.85 -15.21
N GLU A 11 -15.46 -11.23 -13.95
CA GLU A 11 -14.62 -12.26 -13.34
C GLU A 11 -14.70 -13.60 -14.04
N ASP A 12 -15.88 -13.95 -14.54
CA ASP A 12 -16.06 -15.18 -15.30
C ASP A 12 -15.15 -15.21 -16.53
N THR A 13 -15.03 -14.09 -17.28
CA THR A 13 -14.20 -14.03 -18.50
C THR A 13 -12.71 -14.19 -18.25
N PHE A 14 -12.24 -13.80 -17.06
CA PHE A 14 -10.84 -13.86 -16.67
C PHE A 14 -10.49 -15.10 -15.84
N THR A 15 -11.37 -16.09 -15.75
CA THR A 15 -11.04 -17.37 -15.14
C THR A 15 -9.91 -18.07 -15.91
N ALA A 16 -8.98 -18.70 -15.18
CA ALA A 16 -7.80 -19.36 -15.76
C ALA A 16 -8.17 -20.35 -16.89
N LYS A 17 -9.26 -21.09 -16.73
CA LYS A 17 -9.76 -22.03 -17.73
C LYS A 17 -10.16 -21.35 -19.04
N ARG A 18 -10.85 -20.20 -18.98
CA ARG A 18 -11.25 -19.44 -20.18
C ARG A 18 -10.07 -18.77 -20.85
N LEU A 19 -9.06 -18.38 -20.08
CA LEU A 19 -7.78 -17.90 -20.60
C LEU A 19 -6.88 -19.03 -21.16
N ARG A 20 -7.37 -20.27 -21.20
CA ARG A 20 -6.62 -21.46 -21.63
C ARG A 20 -5.34 -21.70 -20.81
N ASN A 21 -5.33 -21.23 -19.57
CA ASN A 21 -4.30 -21.58 -18.60
C ASN A 21 -4.65 -22.94 -17.98
N TRP A 22 -3.79 -23.93 -18.24
CA TRP A 22 -3.91 -25.31 -17.74
C TRP A 22 -3.05 -25.59 -16.51
N GLU A 23 -2.32 -24.58 -16.02
CA GLU A 23 -1.57 -24.66 -14.78
C GLU A 23 -2.47 -24.45 -13.56
N VAL A 24 -1.91 -24.66 -12.36
CA VAL A 24 -2.61 -24.35 -11.12
C VAL A 24 -2.71 -22.83 -10.97
N PRO A 25 -3.92 -22.25 -10.93
CA PRO A 25 -4.07 -20.81 -10.85
C PRO A 25 -3.60 -20.30 -9.49
N LYS A 26 -2.93 -19.15 -9.51
CA LYS A 26 -2.56 -18.45 -8.28
C LYS A 26 -3.83 -18.05 -7.53
N TRP A 27 -3.82 -18.28 -6.22
CA TRP A 27 -4.90 -17.86 -5.35
C TRP A 27 -4.90 -16.34 -5.14
N TYR A 28 -6.09 -15.74 -5.24
CA TYR A 28 -6.35 -14.34 -5.00
C TYR A 28 -7.58 -14.18 -4.08
N PRO A 29 -7.65 -13.10 -3.29
CA PRO A 29 -8.83 -12.79 -2.50
C PRO A 29 -10.01 -12.43 -3.42
N SER A 30 -11.22 -12.82 -3.02
CA SER A 30 -12.42 -12.62 -3.84
C SER A 30 -13.01 -11.22 -3.78
N TRP A 31 -12.85 -10.47 -2.70
CA TRP A 31 -13.35 -9.09 -2.61
C TRP A 31 -12.36 -8.21 -1.87
N PRO A 32 -12.08 -6.98 -2.37
CA PRO A 32 -11.34 -5.99 -1.61
C PRO A 32 -12.12 -5.55 -0.37
N ASP A 33 -11.41 -5.33 0.73
CA ASP A 33 -11.99 -4.75 1.93
C ASP A 33 -12.05 -3.21 1.83
N ARG A 34 -13.02 -2.61 2.52
CA ARG A 34 -13.11 -1.14 2.62
C ARG A 34 -11.97 -0.60 3.46
N HIS A 35 -11.26 0.39 2.92
CA HIS A 35 -10.23 1.11 3.66
C HIS A 35 -10.86 2.25 4.48
N CYS A 36 -10.79 2.17 5.81
CA CYS A 36 -11.41 3.15 6.71
C CYS A 36 -10.43 4.11 7.39
N GLY A 37 -9.13 3.97 7.14
CA GLY A 37 -8.08 4.81 7.74
C GLY A 37 -7.45 5.82 6.77
N THR A 38 -6.54 6.64 7.28
CA THR A 38 -5.65 7.48 6.46
C THR A 38 -4.36 6.71 6.15
N THR A 39 -3.90 6.78 4.91
CA THR A 39 -2.63 6.19 4.48
C THR A 39 -1.44 6.91 5.10
N LYS A 40 -0.41 6.15 5.52
CA LYS A 40 0.84 6.68 6.07
C LYS A 40 1.99 6.30 5.15
N LEU A 41 2.94 7.20 4.95
CA LEU A 41 4.17 6.91 4.21
C LEU A 41 5.04 5.95 5.02
N ILE A 42 5.51 4.90 4.36
CA ILE A 42 6.31 3.83 4.98
C ILE A 42 7.74 3.75 4.43
N ALA A 43 8.06 4.55 3.42
CA ALA A 43 9.35 4.55 2.73
C ALA A 43 9.92 5.97 2.68
N ASN A 44 11.25 6.03 2.57
CA ASN A 44 12.03 7.24 2.33
C ASN A 44 11.92 7.66 0.85
N ASP A 45 12.42 8.86 0.53
CA ASP A 45 12.44 9.40 -0.84
C ASP A 45 13.27 8.54 -1.81
N ASN A 46 14.23 7.78 -1.28
CA ASN A 46 15.04 6.82 -2.05
C ASN A 46 14.35 5.45 -2.23
N GLY A 47 13.12 5.26 -1.74
CA GLY A 47 12.38 4.00 -1.82
C GLY A 47 12.74 2.96 -0.76
N HIS A 48 13.60 3.29 0.21
CA HIS A 48 13.92 2.40 1.32
C HIS A 48 12.83 2.40 2.39
N ILE A 49 12.48 1.21 2.92
CA ILE A 49 11.48 1.08 3.99
C ILE A 49 12.05 1.67 5.29
N LEU A 50 11.27 2.52 5.97
CA LEU A 50 11.60 3.06 7.28
C LEU A 50 11.79 1.94 8.32
N ASP A 51 12.81 2.04 9.18
CA ASP A 51 13.06 1.04 10.24
C ASP A 51 11.91 0.97 11.26
N SER A 52 11.15 2.05 11.41
CA SER A 52 9.94 2.10 12.24
C SER A 52 8.74 1.36 11.63
N ALA A 53 8.77 1.08 10.32
CA ALA A 53 7.69 0.39 9.63
C ALA A 53 7.80 -1.13 9.81
N LYS A 54 6.64 -1.80 9.89
CA LYS A 54 6.60 -3.26 10.02
C LYS A 54 7.05 -3.92 8.71
N LYS A 55 8.23 -4.52 8.72
CA LYS A 55 8.72 -5.35 7.61
C LYS A 55 8.07 -6.73 7.65
N ALA A 56 7.89 -7.34 6.49
CA ALA A 56 7.50 -8.74 6.42
C ALA A 56 8.63 -9.58 7.04
N LYS A 57 8.28 -10.52 7.92
CA LYS A 57 9.26 -11.45 8.52
C LYS A 57 9.77 -12.47 7.51
N CYS A 58 9.00 -12.72 6.44
CA CYS A 58 9.33 -13.68 5.41
C CYS A 58 10.16 -13.01 4.30
N SER A 59 11.02 -13.83 3.69
CA SER A 59 11.75 -13.50 2.48
C SER A 59 10.83 -12.92 1.39
N PRO A 60 11.28 -11.95 0.58
CA PRO A 60 10.52 -11.43 -0.56
C PRO A 60 10.16 -12.51 -1.58
N TRP A 61 10.93 -13.61 -1.63
CA TRP A 61 10.66 -14.78 -2.48
C TRP A 61 9.62 -15.75 -1.87
N GLY A 62 9.14 -15.47 -0.65
CA GLY A 62 8.11 -16.25 0.02
C GLY A 62 8.60 -17.61 0.52
N THR A 63 7.73 -18.63 0.48
CA THR A 63 8.02 -20.02 0.86
C THR A 63 8.57 -20.78 -0.34
N TYR A 64 9.72 -20.35 -0.84
CA TYR A 64 10.42 -21.08 -1.89
C TYR A 64 11.04 -22.36 -1.29
N LYS A 65 10.81 -23.52 -1.92
CA LYS A 65 11.50 -24.77 -1.61
C LYS A 65 12.62 -24.94 -2.64
N ASN A 66 13.85 -25.17 -2.20
CA ASN A 66 14.97 -25.38 -3.12
C ASN A 66 14.86 -26.75 -3.78
N THR A 67 15.53 -26.96 -4.91
CA THR A 67 15.59 -28.25 -5.62
C THR A 67 15.98 -29.42 -4.71
N TRP A 68 16.86 -29.18 -3.72
CA TRP A 68 17.31 -30.18 -2.76
C TRP A 68 16.31 -30.47 -1.63
N ASP A 69 15.33 -29.58 -1.40
CA ASP A 69 14.29 -29.74 -0.39
C ASP A 69 13.08 -30.55 -0.92
N LEU A 70 13.04 -30.83 -2.23
CA LEU A 70 12.01 -31.66 -2.83
C LEU A 70 12.32 -33.16 -2.63
N PRO A 71 11.27 -33.99 -2.46
CA PRO A 71 11.45 -35.42 -2.39
C PRO A 71 11.94 -35.97 -3.74
N LYS A 72 12.75 -37.04 -3.70
CA LYS A 72 13.32 -37.70 -4.90
C LYS A 72 12.28 -38.09 -5.95
N ARG A 73 11.03 -38.32 -5.53
CA ARG A 73 9.90 -38.61 -6.43
C ARG A 73 8.68 -37.79 -6.00
N ILE A 74 8.17 -37.00 -6.93
CA ILE A 74 6.94 -36.24 -6.74
C ILE A 74 5.76 -37.17 -7.00
N THR A 75 5.07 -37.60 -5.93
CA THR A 75 3.80 -38.32 -6.06
C THR A 75 2.65 -37.35 -6.27
N LYS A 76 1.48 -37.85 -6.68
CA LYS A 76 0.29 -37.01 -6.89
C LYS A 76 -0.08 -36.19 -5.63
N GLY A 77 -0.06 -36.82 -4.45
CA GLY A 77 -0.36 -36.12 -3.19
C GLY A 77 0.65 -35.01 -2.87
N ILE A 78 1.94 -35.25 -3.13
CA ILE A 78 2.99 -34.25 -2.95
C ILE A 78 2.83 -33.11 -3.96
N ALA A 79 2.48 -33.42 -5.22
CA ALA A 79 2.22 -32.41 -6.24
C ALA A 79 1.03 -31.51 -5.86
N GLU A 80 -0.04 -32.10 -5.32
CA GLU A 80 -1.20 -31.37 -4.82
C GLU A 80 -0.83 -30.46 -3.65
N GLU A 81 -0.01 -30.92 -2.71
CA GLU A 81 0.48 -30.11 -1.58
C GLU A 81 1.36 -28.95 -2.05
N LEU A 82 2.29 -29.19 -2.98
CA LEU A 82 3.18 -28.17 -3.53
C LEU A 82 2.42 -27.13 -4.37
N SER A 83 1.38 -27.58 -5.08
CA SER A 83 0.53 -26.71 -5.90
C SER A 83 -0.53 -25.99 -5.07
N ALA A 84 -0.83 -26.47 -3.87
CA ALA A 84 -1.84 -25.86 -3.02
C ALA A 84 -1.44 -24.40 -2.70
N PRO A 85 -2.41 -23.47 -2.72
CA PRO A 85 -2.12 -22.11 -2.34
C PRO A 85 -1.62 -22.06 -0.90
N CYS A 86 -0.46 -21.42 -0.71
CA CYS A 86 0.20 -21.26 0.58
C CYS A 86 -0.80 -20.87 1.68
N GLN A 87 -1.02 -21.77 2.65
CA GLN A 87 -2.01 -21.58 3.73
C GLN A 87 -1.75 -20.28 4.49
N TYR A 88 -0.48 -19.97 4.76
CA TYR A 88 -0.06 -18.72 5.37
C TYR A 88 -0.63 -17.48 4.67
N ARG A 89 -0.72 -17.46 3.33
CA ARG A 89 -1.31 -16.32 2.60
C ARG A 89 -2.81 -16.19 2.86
N LYS A 90 -3.53 -17.30 2.95
CA LYS A 90 -4.96 -17.30 3.26
C LYS A 90 -5.21 -16.82 4.69
N GLU A 91 -4.48 -17.36 5.65
CA GLU A 91 -4.56 -16.96 7.06
C GLU A 91 -4.19 -15.48 7.25
N ALA A 92 -3.11 -15.03 6.60
CA ALA A 92 -2.70 -13.63 6.63
C ALA A 92 -3.80 -12.71 6.05
N TRP A 93 -4.49 -13.15 4.99
CA TRP A 93 -5.62 -12.42 4.42
C TRP A 93 -6.84 -12.39 5.37
N GLU A 94 -7.16 -13.49 6.04
CA GLU A 94 -8.24 -13.52 7.02
C GLU A 94 -7.96 -12.61 8.23
N LEU A 95 -6.72 -12.62 8.72
CA LEU A 95 -6.27 -11.71 9.77
C LEU A 95 -6.32 -10.25 9.31
N HIS A 96 -5.92 -9.98 8.06
CA HIS A 96 -6.04 -8.66 7.45
C HIS A 96 -7.50 -8.19 7.44
N ARG A 97 -8.42 -9.02 6.94
CA ARG A 97 -9.85 -8.72 6.86
C ARG A 97 -10.45 -8.38 8.22
N LYS A 98 -10.21 -9.23 9.22
CA LYS A 98 -10.67 -8.99 10.61
C LYS A 98 -10.12 -7.68 11.16
N LYS A 99 -8.85 -7.37 10.90
CA LYS A 99 -8.24 -6.11 11.32
C LYS A 99 -8.90 -4.91 10.66
N GLN A 100 -9.16 -4.96 9.34
CA GLN A 100 -9.83 -3.86 8.63
C GLN A 100 -11.26 -3.65 9.10
N GLU A 101 -12.02 -4.74 9.29
CA GLU A 101 -13.38 -4.68 9.82
C GLU A 101 -13.42 -3.99 11.19
N ASN A 102 -12.50 -4.37 12.09
CA ASN A 102 -12.38 -3.76 13.41
C ASN A 102 -11.98 -2.27 13.34
N LEU A 103 -11.11 -1.89 12.40
CA LEU A 103 -10.75 -0.49 12.18
C LEU A 103 -11.96 0.33 11.70
N CYS A 104 -12.73 -0.19 10.75
CA CYS A 104 -13.95 0.45 10.27
C CYS A 104 -14.98 0.65 11.40
N LYS A 105 -15.23 -0.40 12.19
CA LYS A 105 -16.13 -0.32 13.35
C LYS A 105 -15.69 0.76 14.35
N LYS A 106 -14.38 0.83 14.65
CA LYS A 106 -13.83 1.87 15.55
C LYS A 106 -14.02 3.28 14.99
N MET A 107 -13.77 3.48 13.70
CA MET A 107 -13.94 4.78 13.04
C MET A 107 -15.41 5.22 13.00
N GLU A 108 -16.34 4.29 12.72
CA GLU A 108 -17.77 4.58 12.79
C GLU A 108 -18.22 4.97 14.20
N GLN A 109 -17.75 4.26 15.22
CA GLN A 109 -18.03 4.60 16.62
C GLN A 109 -17.48 5.98 16.99
N ALA A 110 -16.27 6.33 16.55
CA ALA A 110 -15.69 7.66 16.76
C ALA A 110 -16.54 8.76 16.10
N LYS A 111 -16.97 8.56 14.85
CA LYS A 111 -17.87 9.49 14.14
C LYS A 111 -19.19 9.69 14.89
N LYS A 112 -19.80 8.61 15.40
CA LYS A 112 -21.03 8.68 16.20
C LYS A 112 -20.82 9.49 17.47
N LYS A 113 -19.75 9.24 18.23
CA LYS A 113 -19.41 10.00 19.45
C LYS A 113 -19.20 11.49 19.16
N THR A 114 -18.49 11.84 18.09
CA THR A 114 -18.29 13.24 17.70
C THR A 114 -19.62 13.91 17.32
N LYS A 115 -20.52 13.20 16.63
CA LYS A 115 -21.85 13.71 16.29
C LYS A 115 -22.69 13.97 17.54
N THR A 116 -22.75 13.00 18.46
CA THR A 116 -23.46 13.14 19.73
C THR A 116 -22.91 14.30 20.58
N ARG A 117 -21.58 14.48 20.63
CA ARG A 117 -20.98 15.64 21.34
C ARG A 117 -21.36 16.98 20.70
N LYS A 118 -21.39 17.06 19.36
CA LYS A 118 -21.82 18.28 18.64
C LYS A 118 -23.31 18.57 18.79
N GLU A 119 -24.14 17.57 19.07
CA GLU A 119 -25.57 17.76 19.35
C GLU A 119 -25.87 18.15 20.80
N ILE A 120 -24.93 17.93 21.73
CA ILE A 120 -25.09 18.29 23.16
C ILE A 120 -24.59 19.72 23.46
N GLU A 121 -23.73 20.30 22.63
CA GLU A 121 -23.35 21.73 22.73
C GLU A 121 -24.33 22.59 21.90
N PRO A 122 -25.11 23.51 22.52
CA PRO A 122 -26.08 24.33 21.79
C PRO A 122 -25.37 25.32 20.84
N PRO A 123 -25.99 25.67 19.69
CA PRO A 123 -25.47 26.68 18.79
C PRO A 123 -25.56 28.04 19.49
N THR A 124 -24.42 28.61 19.87
CA THR A 124 -24.34 30.03 20.25
C THR A 124 -24.13 30.85 18.97
N ASP A 125 -25.25 31.26 18.35
CA ASP A 125 -25.29 32.38 17.39
C ASP A 125 -25.48 33.66 18.21
N THR A 126 -24.56 34.62 18.31
CA THR A 126 -24.18 35.67 17.34
C THR A 126 -23.21 36.61 18.12
N VAL A 127 -22.21 37.28 17.53
CA VAL A 127 -22.34 38.58 16.84
C VAL A 127 -21.22 38.77 15.82
N ARG A 128 -21.67 39.12 14.61
CA ARG A 128 -20.96 39.56 13.42
C ARG A 128 -20.47 41.01 13.59
N ARG A 129 -19.19 41.33 13.28
CA ARG A 129 -18.79 42.61 12.65
C ARG A 129 -17.30 42.65 12.24
N LYS A 130 -17.10 42.55 10.91
CA LYS A 130 -16.20 43.32 10.03
C LYS A 130 -14.80 43.69 10.54
N GLN A 131 -13.78 43.12 9.91
CA GLN A 131 -12.64 43.87 9.33
C GLN A 131 -11.95 43.00 8.29
N THR A 132 -12.47 43.08 7.07
CA THR A 132 -11.72 42.81 5.84
C THR A 132 -11.85 44.15 5.12
N ASP A 133 -10.71 44.80 4.94
CA ASP A 133 -10.42 46.03 4.16
C ASP A 133 -9.47 46.92 4.97
N GLU A 134 -8.20 46.53 5.00
CA GLU A 134 -7.01 47.40 5.02
C GLU A 134 -5.77 46.51 5.18
N ILE A 135 -5.19 46.11 4.05
CA ILE A 135 -3.76 46.09 3.71
C ILE A 135 -3.75 45.62 2.25
N GLN A 136 -4.22 46.51 1.38
CA GLN A 136 -3.94 46.47 -0.05
C GLN A 136 -3.54 47.89 -0.49
N GLU A 137 -2.61 48.48 0.27
CA GLU A 137 -1.86 49.68 -0.14
C GLU A 137 -0.39 49.47 0.26
N SER A 138 0.26 48.57 -0.47
CA SER A 138 1.73 48.48 -0.62
C SER A 138 2.05 47.45 -1.70
N ARG A 139 1.49 47.67 -2.89
CA ARG A 139 2.25 47.40 -4.11
C ARG A 139 2.81 48.75 -4.52
N GLU A 140 4.10 48.95 -4.35
CA GLU A 140 4.96 49.41 -5.43
C GLU A 140 6.42 49.56 -4.97
N ALA A 141 7.32 49.20 -5.89
CA ALA A 141 8.78 49.23 -5.80
C ALA A 141 9.35 48.03 -4.99
N GLN A 142 10.10 47.07 -5.54
CA GLN A 142 11.00 47.08 -6.69
C GLN A 142 11.22 45.65 -7.23
N LYS A 143 11.24 45.48 -8.56
CA LYS A 143 12.09 44.52 -9.28
C LYS A 143 13.43 45.25 -9.57
N PRO A 144 14.61 44.60 -9.68
CA PRO A 144 14.99 43.82 -10.86
C PRO A 144 15.83 42.55 -10.53
N ASP A 145 15.65 41.46 -11.30
CA ASP A 145 16.60 40.90 -12.29
C ASP A 145 17.96 40.42 -11.74
N SER A 146 18.22 39.11 -11.84
CA SER A 146 19.39 38.59 -12.54
C SER A 146 19.35 37.06 -12.62
N GLU A 147 19.65 36.59 -13.82
CA GLU A 147 19.88 35.23 -14.23
C GLU A 147 21.13 34.64 -13.56
N GLN A 148 21.16 33.32 -13.33
CA GLN A 148 22.23 32.43 -13.84
C GLN A 148 22.05 30.99 -13.35
N GLU A 149 21.97 30.07 -14.31
CA GLU A 149 22.43 28.68 -14.15
C GLU A 149 23.92 28.66 -13.75
N PRO A 150 24.39 27.52 -13.25
CA PRO A 150 25.30 26.78 -14.13
C PRO A 150 25.07 25.27 -14.17
N GLU A 151 25.36 24.77 -15.36
CA GLU A 151 25.52 23.39 -15.78
C GLU A 151 26.49 22.57 -14.91
N GLN A 152 26.13 21.29 -14.80
CA GLN A 152 26.96 20.08 -14.98
C GLN A 152 28.38 20.05 -14.37
N LYS A 153 28.56 19.12 -13.42
CA LYS A 153 29.71 18.21 -13.43
C LYS A 153 29.27 16.78 -13.13
N ALA A 154 29.34 15.97 -14.18
CA ALA A 154 29.59 14.54 -14.05
C ALA A 154 31.07 14.36 -13.67
N ASP A 155 31.35 13.50 -12.71
CA ASP A 155 32.64 12.82 -12.63
C ASP A 155 32.38 11.31 -12.45
N PRO A 156 33.14 10.45 -13.16
CA PRO A 156 32.98 8.99 -13.20
C PRO A 156 33.89 8.30 -12.16
N CYS A 157 33.93 6.95 -12.21
CA CYS A 157 34.77 6.00 -11.45
C CYS A 157 34.09 5.41 -10.19
N GLU A 158 34.10 4.11 -9.90
CA GLU A 158 34.73 2.95 -10.55
C GLU A 158 34.20 1.70 -9.82
N SER A 159 33.73 0.72 -10.57
CA SER A 159 33.38 -0.60 -10.06
C SER A 159 34.66 -1.42 -9.88
N THR A 160 35.11 -1.62 -8.64
CA THR A 160 36.07 -2.68 -8.35
C THR A 160 35.33 -4.01 -8.27
N GLU A 161 35.40 -4.79 -9.34
CA GLU A 161 35.26 -6.24 -9.30
C GLU A 161 36.39 -6.80 -8.42
N LYS A 162 36.03 -7.46 -7.32
CA LYS A 162 36.92 -8.41 -6.66
C LYS A 162 36.45 -9.81 -7.06
N ASN A 163 37.15 -10.37 -8.03
CA ASN A 163 37.30 -11.81 -8.16
C ASN A 163 38.28 -12.24 -7.06
N GLU A 164 37.87 -13.14 -6.19
CA GLU A 164 38.79 -13.97 -5.41
C GLU A 164 38.48 -15.43 -5.72
N ASP A 165 39.57 -16.16 -5.94
CA ASP A 165 39.71 -17.52 -6.43
C ASP A 165 39.11 -18.61 -5.52
#